data_AF-A0A941Z0I1-F1
#
_entry.id   AF-A0A941Z0I1-F1
#
_cell.length_a   1.000
_cell.length_b   1.000
_cell.length_c   1.000
_cell.angle_alpha   90.00
_cell.angle_beta   90.00
_cell.angle_gamma   90.00
#
_symmetry.space_group_name_H-M   'P 1'
#
loop_
_entity.id
_entity.type
_entity.pdbx_description
1 polymer ?
#
loop_
_entity_poly.entity_id
_entity_poly.type
_entity_poly.pdbx_seq_one_letter_code
_entity_poly.pdbx_strand_id
1 'polypeptide(L)'
;MRPLAVAALCLVVAACAKQGGPAQPQGLSADDVAFQKQLQEKFLDAQPGTVIEIPAGKHALDRVLTLRANGVTLRGAGTDTSILSFKNQVSGPEGILVYASDFTIENLSIEDTKGDGLKINDGTNITIRGVRVAWTGGPKTTNGAYGIYPVKSHNILIEDSSSWGASDAGIYVGQSTNIIVRRCHAEQNVAGIEIENSINADVYENTATGNTGGILVFNMPNLSQPGHSTRVFKNKVFKNNLASFAAKGAAVASVPAGAGVVVNSNSKVEIFDNDIADNQTANLIISAYFSTNYYNKPGIDPGYDPYPRAIFVYDNRFSGGGDSPDGMDLKALKVAMFGLNGHFPEIIWDGYRDEKNLVKGMPPAEERICIKNGSVTVLNADGPHKYKNPSTDMAAYQCELPKLPAVELRSGT
;
A
#
# COMPACT_ATOMS: atom_id res chain seq x y z
N MET A 1 14.16 -40.68 78.87
CA MET A 1 12.87 -40.11 79.32
C MET A 1 12.22 -39.42 78.14
N ARG A 2 10.93 -39.73 77.88
CA ARG A 2 10.12 -39.16 76.77
C ARG A 2 9.92 -37.65 76.92
N PRO A 3 9.64 -36.95 75.80
CA PRO A 3 8.35 -36.25 75.68
C PRO A 3 7.70 -36.46 74.29
N LEU A 4 6.47 -36.97 74.25
CA LEU A 4 5.19 -36.26 74.05
C LEU A 4 4.99 -35.72 72.62
N ALA A 5 4.12 -36.43 71.90
CA ALA A 5 3.53 -36.04 70.63
C ALA A 5 2.37 -35.06 70.86
N VAL A 6 2.25 -34.05 69.99
CA VAL A 6 1.04 -33.25 69.79
C VAL A 6 0.68 -33.34 68.32
N ALA A 7 -0.51 -33.89 68.06
CA ALA A 7 -1.14 -33.91 66.74
C ALA A 7 -1.87 -32.58 66.51
N ALA A 8 -1.78 -32.04 65.31
CA ALA A 8 -2.65 -30.96 64.84
C ALA A 8 -3.18 -31.28 63.43
N LEU A 9 -4.49 -31.14 63.33
CA LEU A 9 -5.47 -31.57 62.33
C LEU A 9 -5.29 -30.83 60.98
N CYS A 10 -5.25 -31.57 59.86
CA CYS A 10 -5.35 -31.00 58.51
C CYS A 10 -6.84 -30.79 58.14
N LEU A 11 -7.23 -29.54 57.88
CA LEU A 11 -8.50 -29.17 57.25
C LEU A 11 -8.24 -28.91 55.76
N VAL A 12 -8.82 -29.74 54.90
CA VAL A 12 -8.83 -29.56 53.44
C VAL A 12 -10.02 -28.68 53.07
N VAL A 13 -9.77 -27.50 52.52
CA VAL A 13 -10.79 -26.66 51.88
C VAL A 13 -10.62 -26.78 50.36
N ALA A 14 -11.55 -27.46 49.70
CA ALA A 14 -11.62 -27.53 48.24
C ALA A 14 -12.24 -26.23 47.70
N ALA A 15 -11.43 -25.38 47.08
CA ALA A 15 -11.89 -24.21 46.35
C ALA A 15 -12.03 -24.54 44.85
N CYS A 16 -13.26 -24.56 44.35
CA CYS A 16 -13.56 -24.65 42.93
C CYS A 16 -13.19 -23.34 42.23
N ALA A 17 -12.01 -23.28 41.60
CA ALA A 17 -11.69 -22.24 40.64
C ALA A 17 -12.30 -22.59 39.28
N LYS A 18 -13.39 -21.91 38.89
CA LYS A 18 -13.81 -21.85 37.49
C LYS A 18 -12.76 -21.05 36.72
N GLN A 19 -11.87 -21.75 36.02
CA GLN A 19 -11.05 -21.16 34.97
C GLN A 19 -11.97 -20.67 33.85
N GLY A 20 -12.05 -19.36 33.66
CA GLY A 20 -12.67 -18.77 32.47
C GLY A 20 -11.84 -19.16 31.25
N GLY A 21 -12.37 -20.07 30.42
CA GLY A 21 -11.84 -20.32 29.10
C GLY A 21 -11.89 -19.06 28.22
N PRO A 22 -11.19 -19.04 27.08
CA PRO A 22 -11.30 -17.95 26.11
C PRO A 22 -12.77 -17.73 25.77
N ALA A 23 -13.21 -16.46 25.80
CA ALA A 23 -14.56 -16.09 25.43
C ALA A 23 -14.86 -16.66 24.04
N GLN A 24 -15.90 -17.50 23.93
CA GLN A 24 -16.39 -17.95 22.64
C GLN A 24 -16.73 -16.72 21.79
N PRO A 25 -16.53 -16.75 20.46
CA PRO A 25 -16.97 -15.68 19.59
C PRO A 25 -18.45 -15.44 19.86
N GLN A 26 -18.78 -14.28 20.44
CA GLN A 26 -20.17 -13.87 20.55
C GLN A 26 -20.64 -13.64 19.11
N GLY A 27 -21.64 -14.42 18.69
CA GLY A 27 -22.34 -14.19 17.43
C GLY A 27 -22.92 -12.76 17.39
N LEU A 28 -23.35 -12.34 16.20
CA LEU A 28 -24.00 -11.05 16.02
C LEU A 28 -25.19 -10.88 16.98
N SER A 29 -25.44 -9.64 17.42
CA SER A 29 -26.66 -9.31 18.16
C SER A 29 -27.90 -9.45 17.26
N ALA A 30 -29.10 -9.54 17.85
CA ALA A 30 -30.34 -9.59 17.05
C ALA A 30 -30.51 -8.35 16.15
N ASP A 31 -30.10 -7.17 16.65
CA ASP A 31 -30.15 -5.92 15.91
C ASP A 31 -29.14 -5.90 14.75
N ASP A 32 -27.92 -6.39 14.97
CA ASP A 32 -26.91 -6.53 13.92
C ASP A 32 -27.35 -7.52 12.83
N VAL A 33 -27.96 -8.64 13.21
CA VAL A 33 -28.51 -9.61 12.26
C VAL A 33 -29.61 -8.96 11.41
N ALA A 34 -30.52 -8.22 12.03
CA ALA A 34 -31.58 -7.50 11.33
C ALA A 34 -31.02 -6.42 10.40
N PHE A 35 -30.05 -5.63 10.88
CA PHE A 35 -29.37 -4.61 10.09
C PHE A 35 -28.64 -5.21 8.89
N GLN A 36 -27.82 -6.24 9.10
CA GLN A 36 -27.08 -6.90 8.02
C GLN A 36 -28.04 -7.44 6.96
N LYS A 37 -29.15 -8.07 7.36
CA LYS A 37 -30.15 -8.57 6.42
C LYS A 37 -30.74 -7.46 5.57
N GLN A 38 -31.19 -6.37 6.19
CA GLN A 38 -31.75 -5.21 5.47
C GLN A 38 -30.71 -4.57 4.53
N LEU A 39 -29.45 -4.49 4.95
CA LEU A 39 -28.38 -3.93 4.13
C LEU A 39 -28.08 -4.82 2.92
N GLN A 40 -28.03 -6.14 3.12
CA GLN A 40 -27.84 -7.10 2.03
C GLN A 40 -28.99 -7.05 1.01
N GLU A 41 -30.24 -6.93 1.48
CA GLU A 41 -31.40 -6.73 0.61
C GLU A 41 -31.26 -5.43 -0.21
N LYS A 42 -30.86 -4.31 0.40
CA LYS A 42 -30.61 -3.05 -0.33
C LYS A 42 -29.51 -3.18 -1.39
N PHE A 43 -28.44 -3.92 -1.11
CA PHE A 43 -27.37 -4.18 -2.07
C PHE A 43 -27.85 -5.06 -3.24
N LEU A 44 -28.71 -6.02 -2.96
CA LEU A 44 -29.28 -6.93 -3.97
C LEU A 44 -30.28 -6.20 -4.89
N ASP A 45 -31.13 -5.37 -4.30
CA ASP A 45 -32.24 -4.71 -5.01
C ASP A 45 -31.83 -3.39 -5.69
N ALA A 46 -30.61 -2.90 -5.39
CA ALA A 46 -30.12 -1.61 -5.88
C ALA A 46 -30.23 -1.49 -7.41
N GLN A 47 -30.70 -0.33 -7.87
CA GLN A 47 -30.79 0.06 -9.27
C GLN A 47 -29.99 1.35 -9.51
N PRO A 48 -29.68 1.72 -10.77
CA PRO A 48 -29.08 3.02 -11.07
C PRO A 48 -29.83 4.19 -10.42
N GLY A 49 -29.09 5.07 -9.75
CA GLY A 49 -29.62 6.18 -8.94
C GLY A 49 -29.91 5.84 -7.48
N THR A 50 -29.74 4.57 -7.06
CA THR A 50 -29.97 4.17 -5.66
C THR A 50 -28.92 4.78 -4.74
N VAL A 51 -29.40 5.33 -3.62
CA VAL A 51 -28.56 5.75 -2.50
C VAL A 51 -28.82 4.81 -1.32
N ILE A 52 -27.79 4.06 -0.93
CA ILE A 52 -27.81 3.18 0.24
C ILE A 52 -27.18 3.95 1.41
N GLU A 53 -28.02 4.41 2.34
CA GLU A 53 -27.58 5.12 3.55
C GLU A 53 -27.20 4.14 4.66
N ILE A 54 -26.02 4.33 5.25
CA ILE A 54 -25.51 3.64 6.44
C ILE A 54 -25.71 4.57 7.64
N PRO A 55 -26.63 4.25 8.57
CA PRO A 55 -26.91 5.11 9.71
C PRO A 55 -25.70 5.21 10.65
N ALA A 56 -25.69 6.26 11.47
CA ALA A 56 -24.74 6.42 12.55
C ALA A 56 -24.75 5.19 13.47
N GLY A 57 -23.57 4.74 13.88
CA GLY A 57 -23.37 3.57 14.74
C GLY A 57 -22.26 2.66 14.23
N LYS A 58 -21.89 1.71 15.08
CA LYS A 58 -21.01 0.60 14.73
C LYS A 58 -21.86 -0.65 14.53
N HIS A 59 -21.99 -1.07 13.28
CA HIS A 59 -22.80 -2.21 12.85
C HIS A 59 -21.89 -3.40 12.65
N ALA A 60 -22.17 -4.52 13.32
CA ALA A 60 -21.39 -5.73 13.16
C ALA A 60 -21.92 -6.58 12.00
N LEU A 61 -21.01 -7.01 11.13
CA LEU A 61 -21.30 -7.87 9.98
C LEU A 61 -20.44 -9.13 10.05
N ASP A 62 -21.02 -10.25 9.65
CA ASP A 62 -20.35 -11.55 9.57
C ASP A 62 -20.24 -12.09 8.13
N ARG A 63 -20.79 -11.36 7.15
CA ARG A 63 -20.82 -11.72 5.73
C ARG A 63 -20.46 -10.54 4.85
N VAL A 64 -19.74 -10.82 3.76
CA VAL A 64 -19.43 -9.84 2.70
C VAL A 64 -20.68 -9.16 2.15
N LEU A 65 -20.56 -7.87 1.83
CA LEU A 65 -21.54 -7.11 1.04
C LEU A 65 -21.12 -7.12 -0.42
N THR A 66 -21.99 -7.54 -1.33
CA THR A 66 -21.68 -7.60 -2.78
C THR A 66 -22.63 -6.72 -3.57
N LEU A 67 -22.08 -5.79 -4.35
CA LEU A 67 -22.83 -4.89 -5.22
C LEU A 67 -22.51 -5.18 -6.69
N ARG A 68 -23.55 -5.25 -7.52
CA ARG A 68 -23.41 -5.46 -8.98
C ARG A 68 -24.12 -4.39 -9.82
N ALA A 69 -24.97 -3.56 -9.20
CA ALA A 69 -25.71 -2.53 -9.91
C ALA A 69 -24.85 -1.28 -10.12
N ASN A 70 -24.86 -0.75 -11.35
CA ASN A 70 -24.20 0.50 -11.68
C ASN A 70 -24.98 1.71 -11.13
N GLY A 71 -24.32 2.86 -11.01
CA GLY A 71 -24.97 4.13 -10.67
C GLY A 71 -25.43 4.21 -9.20
N VAL A 72 -24.80 3.47 -8.30
CA VAL A 72 -25.19 3.37 -6.89
C VAL A 72 -24.25 4.21 -6.02
N THR A 73 -24.83 4.90 -5.05
CA THR A 73 -24.10 5.58 -3.98
C THR A 73 -24.27 4.84 -2.66
N LEU A 74 -23.17 4.48 -2.00
CA LEU A 74 -23.14 4.03 -0.61
C LEU A 74 -22.67 5.18 0.27
N ARG A 75 -23.53 5.68 1.16
CA ARG A 75 -23.26 6.88 1.96
C ARG A 75 -23.38 6.58 3.45
N GLY A 76 -22.39 7.01 4.24
CA GLY A 76 -22.52 7.07 5.69
C GLY A 76 -22.78 8.48 6.21
N ALA A 77 -23.10 8.57 7.50
CA ALA A 77 -23.31 9.82 8.23
C ALA A 77 -21.99 10.53 8.63
N GLY A 78 -20.83 9.96 8.29
CA GLY A 78 -19.50 10.45 8.65
C GLY A 78 -18.52 9.30 8.84
N THR A 79 -17.25 9.51 8.46
CA THR A 79 -16.20 8.49 8.50
C THR A 79 -16.09 7.82 9.87
N ASP A 80 -16.08 8.59 10.95
CA ASP A 80 -15.96 8.07 12.33
C ASP A 80 -17.33 7.77 12.99
N THR A 81 -18.43 7.98 12.26
CA THR A 81 -19.79 7.87 12.77
C THR A 81 -20.51 6.64 12.24
N SER A 82 -20.34 6.30 10.96
CA SER A 82 -20.92 5.12 10.32
C SER A 82 -19.85 4.06 10.10
N ILE A 83 -19.85 3.02 10.95
CA ILE A 83 -18.80 2.00 10.97
C ILE A 83 -19.41 0.63 10.65
N LEU A 84 -18.90 -0.03 9.61
CA LEU A 84 -19.19 -1.43 9.28
C LEU A 84 -18.04 -2.29 9.80
N SER A 85 -18.28 -3.12 10.81
CA SER A 85 -17.25 -3.94 11.46
C SER A 85 -17.41 -5.41 11.12
N PHE A 86 -16.38 -5.99 10.51
CA PHE A 86 -16.31 -7.37 10.05
C PHE A 86 -15.52 -8.29 10.99
N LYS A 87 -15.30 -7.86 12.24
CA LYS A 87 -14.46 -8.54 13.23
C LYS A 87 -14.79 -10.03 13.43
N ASN A 88 -16.05 -10.42 13.23
CA ASN A 88 -16.54 -11.78 13.37
C ASN A 88 -16.92 -12.43 12.02
N GLN A 89 -16.31 -11.99 10.91
CA GLN A 89 -16.61 -12.46 9.56
C GLN A 89 -16.45 -13.98 9.41
N VAL A 90 -17.55 -14.64 9.02
CA VAL A 90 -17.63 -16.08 8.77
C VAL A 90 -17.73 -16.42 7.28
N SER A 91 -18.07 -15.44 6.43
CA SER A 91 -18.25 -15.66 4.99
C SER A 91 -17.66 -14.54 4.13
N GLY A 92 -16.98 -14.95 3.05
CA GLY A 92 -16.21 -14.06 2.17
C GLY A 92 -14.92 -13.57 2.85
N PRO A 93 -13.86 -13.30 2.08
CA PRO A 93 -12.72 -12.55 2.60
C PRO A 93 -12.98 -11.04 2.58
N GLU A 94 -13.70 -10.49 1.61
CA GLU A 94 -13.87 -9.05 1.49
C GLU A 94 -14.93 -8.47 2.45
N GLY A 95 -14.77 -7.21 2.87
CA GLY A 95 -15.84 -6.46 3.53
C GLY A 95 -16.92 -6.04 2.54
N ILE A 96 -16.51 -5.27 1.53
CA ILE A 96 -17.37 -4.82 0.43
C ILE A 96 -16.72 -5.20 -0.90
N LEU A 97 -17.47 -5.91 -1.75
CA LEU A 97 -17.07 -6.33 -3.08
C LEU A 97 -17.99 -5.73 -4.14
N VAL A 98 -17.44 -4.94 -5.05
CA VAL A 98 -18.18 -4.20 -6.07
C VAL A 98 -17.75 -4.66 -7.47
N TYR A 99 -18.73 -5.00 -8.30
CA TYR A 99 -18.59 -5.28 -9.73
C TYR A 99 -19.51 -4.33 -10.51
N ALA A 100 -19.25 -3.02 -10.43
CA ALA A 100 -20.14 -2.00 -10.93
C ALA A 100 -19.37 -0.75 -11.40
N SER A 101 -20.03 0.03 -12.26
CA SER A 101 -19.60 1.35 -12.74
C SER A 101 -20.49 2.46 -12.17
N ASP A 102 -20.04 3.70 -12.28
CA ASP A 102 -20.72 4.89 -11.74
C ASP A 102 -21.02 4.73 -10.24
N PHE A 103 -20.04 4.18 -9.53
CA PHE A 103 -20.16 3.85 -8.11
C PHE A 103 -19.50 4.91 -7.24
N THR A 104 -20.24 5.41 -6.26
CA THR A 104 -19.71 6.28 -5.21
C THR A 104 -19.82 5.61 -3.86
N ILE A 105 -18.74 5.62 -3.08
CA ILE A 105 -18.78 5.33 -1.65
C ILE A 105 -18.24 6.53 -0.88
N GLU A 106 -19.00 6.98 0.12
CA GLU A 106 -18.61 8.15 0.89
C GLU A 106 -18.96 8.12 2.38
N ASN A 107 -18.09 8.75 3.18
CA ASN A 107 -18.34 9.11 4.58
C ASN A 107 -18.65 7.93 5.53
N LEU A 108 -17.87 6.84 5.46
CA LEU A 108 -18.02 5.68 6.34
C LEU A 108 -16.69 4.96 6.61
N SER A 109 -16.69 4.08 7.61
CA SER A 109 -15.56 3.20 7.94
C SER A 109 -15.88 1.72 7.68
N ILE A 110 -14.87 0.97 7.24
CA ILE A 110 -14.86 -0.49 7.12
C ILE A 110 -13.74 -1.01 8.04
N GLU A 111 -14.09 -1.90 8.98
CA GLU A 111 -13.14 -2.38 9.98
C GLU A 111 -13.04 -3.90 10.02
N ASP A 112 -11.82 -4.39 10.28
CA ASP A 112 -11.53 -5.77 10.69
C ASP A 112 -12.04 -6.87 9.74
N THR A 113 -11.96 -6.64 8.44
CA THR A 113 -12.27 -7.66 7.42
C THR A 113 -11.26 -8.81 7.47
N LYS A 114 -11.69 -10.02 7.09
CA LYS A 114 -10.80 -11.19 7.03
C LYS A 114 -9.78 -11.10 5.90
N GLY A 115 -10.18 -10.48 4.80
CA GLY A 115 -9.40 -10.17 3.59
C GLY A 115 -9.63 -8.71 3.22
N ASP A 116 -9.73 -8.39 1.93
CA ASP A 116 -9.73 -7.00 1.44
C ASP A 116 -10.87 -6.14 2.05
N GLY A 117 -10.60 -4.87 2.36
CA GLY A 117 -11.59 -3.99 2.96
C GLY A 117 -12.71 -3.60 1.99
N LEU A 118 -12.32 -2.82 0.98
CA LEU A 118 -13.16 -2.38 -0.13
C LEU A 118 -12.51 -2.79 -1.45
N LYS A 119 -13.13 -3.72 -2.15
CA LYS A 119 -12.66 -4.19 -3.45
C LYS A 119 -13.63 -3.81 -4.56
N ILE A 120 -13.11 -3.16 -5.58
CA ILE A 120 -13.87 -2.73 -6.75
C ILE A 120 -13.18 -3.32 -7.98
N ASN A 121 -13.86 -4.20 -8.69
CA ASN A 121 -13.27 -4.93 -9.81
C ASN A 121 -14.04 -4.63 -11.10
N ASP A 122 -13.29 -4.33 -12.17
CA ASP A 122 -13.82 -4.07 -13.51
C ASP A 122 -14.83 -2.90 -13.56
N GLY A 123 -14.59 -1.83 -12.78
CA GLY A 123 -15.48 -0.66 -12.68
C GLY A 123 -15.01 0.55 -13.50
N THR A 124 -15.95 1.36 -13.99
CA THR A 124 -15.68 2.66 -14.63
C THR A 124 -16.36 3.78 -13.84
N ASN A 125 -15.73 4.95 -13.71
CA ASN A 125 -16.26 6.11 -12.97
C ASN A 125 -16.48 5.77 -11.48
N ILE A 126 -15.37 5.62 -10.76
CA ILE A 126 -15.38 5.21 -9.35
C ILE A 126 -14.97 6.39 -8.48
N THR A 127 -15.80 6.72 -7.47
CA THR A 127 -15.50 7.73 -6.47
C THR A 127 -15.47 7.13 -5.07
N ILE A 128 -14.36 7.29 -4.37
CA ILE A 128 -14.16 6.90 -2.97
C ILE A 128 -13.78 8.17 -2.20
N ARG A 129 -14.66 8.63 -1.30
CA ARG A 129 -14.49 9.92 -0.60
C ARG A 129 -14.75 9.81 0.89
N GLY A 130 -13.82 10.22 1.75
CA GLY A 130 -14.08 10.17 3.19
C GLY A 130 -14.25 8.74 3.71
N VAL A 131 -13.57 7.77 3.12
CA VAL A 131 -13.66 6.36 3.51
C VAL A 131 -12.45 5.97 4.33
N ARG A 132 -12.68 5.31 5.46
CA ARG A 132 -11.62 4.68 6.25
C ARG A 132 -11.70 3.17 6.14
N VAL A 133 -10.56 2.52 5.92
CA VAL A 133 -10.42 1.06 6.08
C VAL A 133 -9.38 0.78 7.15
N ALA A 134 -9.68 -0.04 8.16
CA ALA A 134 -8.73 -0.28 9.24
C ALA A 134 -8.81 -1.68 9.84
N TRP A 135 -7.65 -2.28 10.10
CA TRP A 135 -7.52 -3.40 11.03
C TRP A 135 -7.20 -2.87 12.42
N THR A 136 -8.22 -2.79 13.26
CA THR A 136 -8.17 -2.11 14.56
C THR A 136 -7.27 -2.81 15.57
N GLY A 137 -6.93 -4.08 15.31
CA GLY A 137 -5.96 -4.85 16.07
C GLY A 137 -4.49 -4.53 15.79
N GLY A 138 -4.21 -3.55 14.92
CA GLY A 138 -2.85 -3.16 14.48
C GLY A 138 -2.25 -4.10 13.43
N PRO A 139 -1.00 -3.81 13.00
CA PRO A 139 -0.29 -4.57 11.95
C PRO A 139 -0.14 -6.06 12.28
N LYS A 140 -0.71 -6.93 11.44
CA LYS A 140 -0.60 -8.40 11.55
C LYS A 140 -0.64 -9.04 10.17
N THR A 141 0.16 -10.08 9.97
CA THR A 141 0.17 -10.85 8.71
C THR A 141 -1.17 -11.53 8.39
N THR A 142 -2.04 -11.70 9.38
CA THR A 142 -3.39 -12.26 9.20
C THR A 142 -4.45 -11.22 8.83
N ASN A 143 -4.10 -9.92 8.80
CA ASN A 143 -5.00 -8.88 8.32
C ASN A 143 -5.22 -9.06 6.81
N GLY A 144 -6.30 -8.46 6.30
CA GLY A 144 -6.52 -8.43 4.86
C GLY A 144 -5.40 -7.73 4.12
N ALA A 145 -5.18 -8.18 2.89
CA ALA A 145 -4.08 -7.70 2.05
C ALA A 145 -4.28 -6.22 1.71
N TYR A 146 -5.45 -5.88 1.16
CA TYR A 146 -5.68 -4.54 0.62
C TYR A 146 -6.79 -3.79 1.36
N GLY A 147 -6.54 -2.54 1.74
CA GLY A 147 -7.55 -1.68 2.36
C GLY A 147 -8.58 -1.18 1.35
N ILE A 148 -8.20 -0.15 0.59
CA ILE A 148 -8.97 0.36 -0.56
C ILE A 148 -8.35 -0.22 -1.83
N TYR A 149 -9.13 -0.97 -2.62
CA TYR A 149 -8.64 -1.82 -3.71
C TYR A 149 -9.52 -1.75 -4.98
N PRO A 150 -9.49 -0.64 -5.74
CA PRO A 150 -9.91 -0.68 -7.13
C PRO A 150 -8.88 -1.40 -8.02
N VAL A 151 -9.38 -2.26 -8.90
CA VAL A 151 -8.57 -3.03 -9.84
C VAL A 151 -9.26 -3.21 -11.16
N LYS A 152 -8.49 -3.25 -12.26
CA LYS A 152 -9.02 -3.35 -13.63
C LYS A 152 -10.07 -2.27 -13.94
N SER A 153 -9.88 -1.09 -13.36
CA SER A 153 -10.90 -0.04 -13.31
C SER A 153 -10.45 1.21 -14.06
N HIS A 154 -11.39 2.06 -14.43
CA HIS A 154 -11.16 3.25 -15.26
C HIS A 154 -11.80 4.47 -14.60
N ASN A 155 -11.13 5.63 -14.66
CA ASN A 155 -11.64 6.90 -14.14
C ASN A 155 -11.93 6.82 -12.64
N ILE A 156 -10.87 6.80 -11.84
CA ILE A 156 -10.93 6.53 -10.40
C ILE A 156 -10.52 7.79 -9.63
N LEU A 157 -11.39 8.22 -8.71
CA LEU A 157 -11.09 9.23 -7.70
C LEU A 157 -11.08 8.59 -6.32
N ILE A 158 -9.93 8.62 -5.65
CA ILE A 158 -9.82 8.34 -4.22
C ILE A 158 -9.40 9.65 -3.54
N GLU A 159 -10.26 10.17 -2.67
CA GLU A 159 -9.95 11.40 -1.95
C GLU A 159 -10.39 11.39 -0.49
N ASP A 160 -9.69 12.19 0.33
CA ASP A 160 -10.04 12.42 1.74
C ASP A 160 -10.21 11.10 2.53
N SER A 161 -9.48 10.06 2.12
CA SER A 161 -9.68 8.68 2.58
C SER A 161 -8.44 8.17 3.32
N SER A 162 -8.59 7.07 4.06
CA SER A 162 -7.50 6.62 4.91
C SER A 162 -7.49 5.11 5.14
N SER A 163 -6.29 4.57 5.39
CA SER A 163 -6.10 3.12 5.51
C SER A 163 -5.02 2.75 6.51
N TRP A 164 -5.32 1.78 7.39
CA TRP A 164 -4.43 1.31 8.43
C TRP A 164 -4.38 -0.20 8.62
N GLY A 165 -3.17 -0.75 8.75
CA GLY A 165 -2.95 -2.14 9.16
C GLY A 165 -3.10 -3.18 8.05
N ALA A 166 -3.16 -2.77 6.78
CA ALA A 166 -3.23 -3.69 5.65
C ALA A 166 -1.95 -4.53 5.55
N SER A 167 -2.08 -5.84 5.39
CA SER A 167 -0.93 -6.76 5.29
C SER A 167 -0.22 -6.71 3.94
N ASP A 168 -0.78 -5.96 2.98
CA ASP A 168 -0.17 -5.58 1.72
C ASP A 168 -0.23 -4.05 1.59
N ALA A 169 -1.12 -3.50 0.76
CA ALA A 169 -1.26 -2.07 0.57
C ALA A 169 -2.48 -1.46 1.28
N GLY A 170 -2.28 -0.32 1.95
CA GLY A 170 -3.35 0.46 2.55
C GLY A 170 -4.33 0.98 1.49
N ILE A 171 -3.79 1.69 0.50
CA ILE A 171 -4.52 2.16 -0.68
C ILE A 171 -3.82 1.58 -1.90
N TYR A 172 -4.48 0.67 -2.61
CA TYR A 172 -3.95 0.01 -3.78
C TYR A 172 -4.79 0.35 -5.00
N VAL A 173 -4.15 0.68 -6.12
CA VAL A 173 -4.81 0.82 -7.42
C VAL A 173 -4.04 0.00 -8.46
N GLY A 174 -4.68 -1.06 -8.98
CA GLY A 174 -4.02 -2.04 -9.84
C GLY A 174 -4.63 -2.16 -11.22
N GLN A 175 -3.81 -2.36 -12.26
CA GLN A 175 -4.27 -2.67 -13.62
C GLN A 175 -5.35 -1.67 -14.12
N SER A 176 -5.25 -0.40 -13.71
CA SER A 176 -6.30 0.59 -13.89
C SER A 176 -5.82 1.79 -14.71
N THR A 177 -6.73 2.65 -15.16
CA THR A 177 -6.37 3.83 -15.96
C THR A 177 -7.10 5.10 -15.52
N ASN A 178 -6.42 6.25 -15.66
CA ASN A 178 -6.92 7.58 -15.26
C ASN A 178 -7.32 7.62 -13.77
N ILE A 179 -6.32 7.80 -12.93
CA ILE A 179 -6.41 7.64 -11.48
C ILE A 179 -6.01 8.94 -10.79
N ILE A 180 -6.79 9.35 -9.80
CA ILE A 180 -6.42 10.39 -8.85
C ILE A 180 -6.50 9.81 -7.44
N VAL A 181 -5.39 9.86 -6.70
CA VAL A 181 -5.33 9.56 -5.26
C VAL A 181 -4.85 10.82 -4.54
N ARG A 182 -5.74 11.47 -3.78
CA ARG A 182 -5.40 12.75 -3.14
C ARG A 182 -5.92 12.95 -1.74
N ARG A 183 -5.18 13.71 -0.93
CA ARG A 183 -5.58 14.03 0.46
C ARG A 183 -5.89 12.77 1.29
N CYS A 184 -5.19 11.68 1.00
CA CYS A 184 -5.34 10.43 1.72
C CYS A 184 -4.28 10.28 2.82
N HIS A 185 -4.60 9.50 3.86
CA HIS A 185 -3.68 9.13 4.94
C HIS A 185 -3.49 7.61 4.99
N ALA A 186 -2.27 7.14 4.72
CA ALA A 186 -1.93 5.73 4.76
C ALA A 186 -0.84 5.48 5.81
N GLU A 187 -1.15 4.65 6.81
CA GLU A 187 -0.27 4.46 7.96
C GLU A 187 -0.32 3.03 8.51
N GLN A 188 0.82 2.52 8.97
CA GLN A 188 0.94 1.18 9.55
C GLN A 188 0.53 0.04 8.60
N ASN A 189 0.65 0.25 7.28
CA ASN A 189 0.50 -0.78 6.26
C ASN A 189 1.87 -1.33 5.88
N VAL A 190 1.93 -2.41 5.08
CA VAL A 190 3.20 -2.76 4.44
C VAL A 190 3.52 -1.70 3.38
N ALA A 191 2.69 -1.56 2.35
CA ALA A 191 2.72 -0.42 1.44
C ALA A 191 1.66 0.60 1.85
N GLY A 192 2.04 1.88 1.99
CA GLY A 192 1.07 2.93 2.27
C GLY A 192 0.10 3.11 1.10
N ILE A 193 0.63 3.58 -0.03
CA ILE A 193 -0.09 3.74 -1.29
C ILE A 193 0.64 2.98 -2.38
N GLU A 194 -0.06 2.20 -3.18
CA GLU A 194 0.51 1.44 -4.29
C GLU A 194 -0.26 1.67 -5.60
N ILE A 195 0.47 2.04 -6.65
CA ILE A 195 0.00 2.12 -8.03
C ILE A 195 0.69 1.00 -8.81
N GLU A 196 -0.03 -0.10 -9.06
CA GLU A 196 0.50 -1.30 -9.71
C GLU A 196 -0.04 -1.41 -11.14
N ASN A 197 0.85 -1.60 -12.12
CA ASN A 197 0.48 -1.89 -13.51
C ASN A 197 -0.61 -0.94 -14.07
N SER A 198 -0.57 0.33 -13.69
CA SER A 198 -1.62 1.30 -13.97
C SER A 198 -1.12 2.44 -14.85
N ILE A 199 -2.03 3.02 -15.65
CA ILE A 199 -1.72 4.02 -16.66
C ILE A 199 -2.35 5.36 -16.28
N ASN A 200 -1.56 6.44 -16.32
CA ASN A 200 -2.01 7.81 -16.02
C ASN A 200 -2.56 7.94 -14.60
N ALA A 201 -1.67 8.14 -13.63
CA ALA A 201 -2.03 8.29 -12.22
C ALA A 201 -1.44 9.57 -11.62
N ASP A 202 -2.26 10.32 -10.90
CA ASP A 202 -1.86 11.43 -10.05
C ASP A 202 -1.99 11.05 -8.59
N VAL A 203 -0.87 11.02 -7.87
CA VAL A 203 -0.81 10.70 -6.44
C VAL A 203 -0.29 11.92 -5.71
N TYR A 204 -1.18 12.70 -5.09
CA TYR A 204 -0.78 13.99 -4.50
C TYR A 204 -1.48 14.42 -3.22
N GLU A 205 -0.84 15.31 -2.45
CA GLU A 205 -1.37 15.81 -1.18
C GLU A 205 -1.67 14.70 -0.16
N ASN A 206 -1.05 13.53 -0.30
CA ASN A 206 -1.22 12.41 0.62
C ASN A 206 -0.19 12.45 1.75
N THR A 207 -0.52 11.80 2.85
CA THR A 207 0.41 11.49 3.94
C THR A 207 0.62 9.99 4.00
N ALA A 208 1.87 9.55 3.80
CA ALA A 208 2.28 8.16 3.93
C ALA A 208 3.38 8.06 5.00
N THR A 209 3.03 7.51 6.18
CA THR A 209 3.94 7.45 7.33
C THR A 209 3.79 6.17 8.13
N GLY A 210 4.87 5.72 8.78
CA GLY A 210 4.82 4.55 9.65
C GLY A 210 4.45 3.25 8.93
N ASN A 211 4.56 3.19 7.60
CA ASN A 211 4.42 1.96 6.82
C ASN A 211 5.76 1.22 6.72
N THR A 212 5.83 0.07 6.06
CA THR A 212 7.11 -0.54 5.64
C THR A 212 7.70 0.21 4.45
N GLY A 213 6.87 0.51 3.45
CA GLY A 213 7.15 1.40 2.33
C GLY A 213 6.06 2.46 2.20
N GLY A 214 6.43 3.70 1.87
CA GLY A 214 5.49 4.83 1.79
C GLY A 214 4.60 4.80 0.56
N ILE A 215 5.13 5.15 -0.61
CA ILE A 215 4.41 5.18 -1.90
C ILE A 215 5.14 4.32 -2.92
N LEU A 216 4.45 3.37 -3.54
CA LEU A 216 4.99 2.40 -4.49
C LEU A 216 4.38 2.62 -5.88
N VAL A 217 5.22 2.64 -6.91
CA VAL A 217 4.82 2.76 -8.33
C VAL A 217 5.43 1.60 -9.10
N PHE A 218 4.68 0.53 -9.25
CA PHE A 218 5.21 -0.80 -9.57
C PHE A 218 4.67 -1.32 -10.90
N ASN A 219 5.51 -2.11 -11.58
CA ASN A 219 5.07 -3.06 -12.60
C ASN A 219 5.50 -4.46 -12.20
N MET A 220 4.54 -5.37 -12.15
CA MET A 220 4.70 -6.79 -11.93
C MET A 220 4.56 -7.56 -13.25
N PRO A 221 5.30 -8.66 -13.44
CA PRO A 221 5.18 -9.50 -14.62
C PRO A 221 3.87 -10.31 -14.57
N ASN A 222 3.42 -10.78 -15.74
CA ASN A 222 2.26 -11.67 -15.88
C ASN A 222 0.92 -11.04 -15.46
N LEU A 223 0.78 -9.72 -15.56
CA LEU A 223 -0.48 -8.99 -15.38
C LEU A 223 -1.02 -8.49 -16.73
N SER A 224 -2.30 -8.09 -16.76
CA SER A 224 -3.02 -7.83 -18.02
C SER A 224 -2.53 -6.61 -18.80
N GLN A 225 -1.79 -5.71 -18.15
CA GLN A 225 -1.28 -4.49 -18.75
C GLN A 225 0.01 -4.01 -18.05
N PRO A 226 0.89 -3.26 -18.74
CA PRO A 226 1.93 -2.50 -18.08
C PRO A 226 1.37 -1.21 -17.47
N GLY A 227 2.07 -0.68 -16.47
CA GLY A 227 1.85 0.65 -15.95
C GLY A 227 2.87 1.65 -16.48
N HIS A 228 2.43 2.90 -16.63
CA HIS A 228 3.28 4.03 -16.97
C HIS A 228 2.56 5.37 -16.72
N SER A 229 3.30 6.48 -16.81
CA SER A 229 2.76 7.85 -16.70
C SER A 229 2.16 8.14 -15.31
N THR A 230 2.94 7.92 -14.26
CA THR A 230 2.53 8.24 -12.88
C THR A 230 3.23 9.50 -12.38
N ARG A 231 2.47 10.42 -11.79
CA ARG A 231 2.98 11.63 -11.14
C ARG A 231 2.75 11.54 -9.64
N VAL A 232 3.84 11.58 -8.87
CA VAL A 232 3.84 11.56 -7.40
C VAL A 232 4.29 12.93 -6.93
N PHE A 233 3.39 13.74 -6.38
CA PHE A 233 3.71 15.12 -6.03
C PHE A 233 3.00 15.69 -4.81
N LYS A 234 3.58 16.68 -4.13
CA LYS A 234 2.96 17.32 -2.94
C LYS A 234 2.59 16.36 -1.82
N ASN A 235 3.22 15.19 -1.75
CA ASN A 235 3.01 14.24 -0.67
C ASN A 235 3.96 14.50 0.50
N LYS A 236 3.54 14.05 1.68
CA LYS A 236 4.39 13.92 2.86
C LYS A 236 4.67 12.43 3.06
N VAL A 237 5.91 12.02 2.83
CA VAL A 237 6.32 10.60 2.88
C VAL A 237 7.45 10.44 3.89
N PHE A 238 7.11 10.04 5.12
CA PHE A 238 8.09 10.06 6.19
C PHE A 238 8.00 8.91 7.18
N LYS A 239 9.14 8.55 7.78
CA LYS A 239 9.21 7.54 8.86
C LYS A 239 8.52 6.21 8.51
N ASN A 240 8.61 5.77 7.25
CA ASN A 240 8.08 4.48 6.83
C ASN A 240 9.06 3.37 7.24
N ASN A 241 9.20 3.15 8.54
CA ASN A 241 10.20 2.27 9.15
C ASN A 241 9.59 1.04 9.83
N LEU A 242 8.29 0.77 9.63
CA LEU A 242 7.63 -0.38 10.24
C LEU A 242 8.16 -1.67 9.60
N ALA A 243 8.52 -2.64 10.44
CA ALA A 243 8.95 -3.95 9.96
C ALA A 243 7.84 -4.59 9.11
N SER A 244 8.22 -5.18 7.97
CA SER A 244 7.25 -5.85 7.09
C SER A 244 6.52 -6.95 7.83
N PHE A 245 5.20 -6.97 7.66
CA PHE A 245 4.31 -8.01 8.16
C PHE A 245 3.54 -8.68 7.02
N ALA A 246 4.02 -8.51 5.78
CA ALA A 246 3.45 -9.13 4.59
C ALA A 246 3.47 -10.66 4.68
N ALA A 247 2.53 -11.30 3.99
CA ALA A 247 2.54 -12.74 3.85
C ALA A 247 3.84 -13.19 3.16
N LYS A 248 4.48 -14.24 3.70
CA LYS A 248 5.71 -14.78 3.12
C LYS A 248 5.49 -15.19 1.67
N GLY A 249 6.29 -14.64 0.76
CA GLY A 249 6.21 -14.92 -0.67
C GLY A 249 5.26 -13.99 -1.44
N ALA A 250 4.54 -13.09 -0.77
CA ALA A 250 3.92 -11.94 -1.44
C ALA A 250 5.01 -11.04 -2.03
N ALA A 251 4.71 -10.36 -3.14
CA ALA A 251 5.66 -9.45 -3.78
C ALA A 251 6.07 -8.34 -2.81
N VAL A 252 5.11 -7.61 -2.23
CA VAL A 252 5.37 -6.51 -1.29
C VAL A 252 6.30 -6.88 -0.11
N ALA A 253 6.40 -8.16 0.25
CA ALA A 253 7.32 -8.65 1.28
C ALA A 253 8.81 -8.40 0.97
N SER A 254 9.16 -8.10 -0.28
CA SER A 254 10.53 -7.72 -0.65
C SER A 254 10.81 -6.22 -0.55
N VAL A 255 9.81 -5.40 -0.22
CA VAL A 255 10.02 -3.97 -0.01
C VAL A 255 10.76 -3.81 1.32
N PRO A 256 11.97 -3.20 1.33
CA PRO A 256 12.73 -3.04 2.55
C PRO A 256 11.98 -2.10 3.51
N ALA A 257 11.95 -2.45 4.80
CA ALA A 257 11.48 -1.51 5.80
C ALA A 257 12.33 -0.25 5.76
N GLY A 258 11.74 0.93 5.88
CA GLY A 258 12.47 2.19 5.76
C GLY A 258 12.50 2.74 4.34
N ALA A 259 11.59 2.31 3.46
CA ALA A 259 11.49 2.84 2.09
C ALA A 259 10.48 4.01 2.02
N GLY A 260 10.90 5.16 1.50
CA GLY A 260 10.01 6.31 1.28
C GLY A 260 9.13 6.11 0.04
N VAL A 261 9.62 6.53 -1.12
CA VAL A 261 9.00 6.27 -2.42
C VAL A 261 9.78 5.14 -3.12
N VAL A 262 9.09 4.21 -3.76
CA VAL A 262 9.72 3.12 -4.52
C VAL A 262 9.14 3.05 -5.93
N VAL A 263 10.01 3.12 -6.93
CA VAL A 263 9.66 2.87 -8.33
C VAL A 263 10.26 1.55 -8.75
N ASN A 264 9.43 0.58 -9.13
CA ASN A 264 9.91 -0.72 -9.57
C ASN A 264 9.43 -1.06 -10.99
N SER A 265 10.37 -1.22 -11.92
CA SER A 265 10.12 -1.60 -13.32
C SER A 265 9.06 -0.75 -14.04
N ASN A 266 8.81 0.47 -13.57
CA ASN A 266 7.77 1.34 -14.11
C ASN A 266 8.38 2.42 -15.00
N SER A 267 7.60 2.91 -15.97
CA SER A 267 8.07 3.85 -16.98
C SER A 267 7.33 5.17 -16.92
N LYS A 268 8.00 6.28 -17.26
CA LYS A 268 7.39 7.63 -17.26
C LYS A 268 6.83 7.95 -15.88
N VAL A 269 7.71 8.04 -14.88
CA VAL A 269 7.31 8.40 -13.52
C VAL A 269 7.93 9.75 -13.17
N GLU A 270 7.09 10.70 -12.78
CA GLU A 270 7.53 11.98 -12.25
C GLU A 270 7.35 12.01 -10.74
N ILE A 271 8.39 12.44 -10.02
CA ILE A 271 8.39 12.57 -8.57
C ILE A 271 8.84 13.98 -8.26
N PHE A 272 7.91 14.84 -7.85
CA PHE A 272 8.22 16.25 -7.67
C PHE A 272 7.45 16.94 -6.56
N ASP A 273 8.02 18.01 -6.02
CA ASP A 273 7.36 18.82 -5.00
C ASP A 273 6.87 17.99 -3.78
N ASN A 274 7.57 16.91 -3.39
CA ASN A 274 7.25 16.12 -2.19
C ASN A 274 8.15 16.48 -1.00
N ASP A 275 7.62 16.32 0.21
CA ASP A 275 8.38 16.28 1.47
C ASP A 275 8.68 14.82 1.82
N ILE A 276 9.93 14.38 1.71
CA ILE A 276 10.32 12.98 1.92
C ILE A 276 11.42 12.90 2.98
N ALA A 277 11.14 12.26 4.10
CA ALA A 277 12.02 12.33 5.25
C ALA A 277 12.11 11.09 6.14
N ASP A 278 13.25 10.90 6.79
CA ASP A 278 13.42 9.94 7.90
C ASP A 278 13.05 8.48 7.56
N ASN A 279 13.18 8.07 6.28
CA ASN A 279 13.00 6.69 5.86
C ASN A 279 14.37 5.98 5.95
N GLN A 280 14.47 4.99 6.85
CA GLN A 280 15.75 4.44 7.33
C GLN A 280 16.58 3.71 6.27
N THR A 281 15.93 3.15 5.25
CA THR A 281 16.60 2.53 4.10
C THR A 281 16.95 3.55 3.04
N ALA A 282 15.96 4.24 2.51
CA ALA A 282 16.15 5.29 1.52
C ALA A 282 14.88 6.12 1.37
N ASN A 283 15.05 7.40 1.05
CA ASN A 283 13.92 8.27 0.78
C ASN A 283 13.29 7.98 -0.60
N LEU A 284 14.12 7.66 -1.60
CA LEU A 284 13.65 7.18 -2.90
C LEU A 284 14.47 5.97 -3.35
N ILE A 285 13.78 4.90 -3.72
CA ILE A 285 14.36 3.71 -4.34
C ILE A 285 13.85 3.63 -5.77
N ILE A 286 14.75 3.47 -6.71
CA ILE A 286 14.45 3.12 -8.10
C ILE A 286 15.04 1.73 -8.31
N SER A 287 14.24 0.80 -8.81
CA SER A 287 14.66 -0.59 -9.02
C SER A 287 14.06 -1.20 -10.29
N ALA A 288 14.78 -2.16 -10.83
CA ALA A 288 14.34 -3.11 -11.81
C ALA A 288 13.85 -4.40 -11.13
N TYR A 289 13.11 -5.19 -11.88
CA TYR A 289 12.61 -6.51 -11.47
C TYR A 289 13.70 -7.40 -10.86
N PHE A 290 14.93 -7.33 -11.37
CA PHE A 290 16.04 -8.21 -10.96
C PHE A 290 16.53 -8.00 -9.53
N SER A 291 16.28 -6.84 -8.95
CA SER A 291 16.62 -6.54 -7.55
C SER A 291 15.54 -6.99 -6.58
N THR A 292 14.44 -7.52 -7.10
CA THR A 292 13.28 -7.95 -6.33
C THR A 292 13.26 -9.46 -6.18
N ASN A 293 12.66 -9.95 -5.10
CA ASN A 293 12.40 -11.38 -4.94
C ASN A 293 11.08 -11.80 -5.60
N TYR A 294 10.61 -11.08 -6.64
CA TYR A 294 9.34 -11.33 -7.36
C TYR A 294 9.40 -12.54 -8.30
N TYR A 295 10.35 -13.46 -8.09
CA TYR A 295 10.50 -14.67 -8.88
C TYR A 295 9.29 -15.58 -8.71
N ASN A 296 8.42 -15.57 -9.71
CA ASN A 296 7.32 -16.50 -9.81
C ASN A 296 7.76 -17.72 -10.64
N LYS A 297 7.26 -18.91 -10.25
CA LYS A 297 7.53 -20.18 -10.94
C LYS A 297 7.21 -20.19 -12.46
N PRO A 298 6.25 -19.40 -12.99
CA PRO A 298 5.98 -19.37 -14.43
C PRO A 298 7.07 -18.69 -15.28
N GLY A 299 8.00 -17.95 -14.67
CA GLY A 299 8.91 -17.07 -15.39
C GLY A 299 8.27 -15.73 -15.74
N ILE A 300 9.04 -14.91 -16.47
CA ILE A 300 8.65 -13.55 -16.86
C ILE A 300 7.95 -13.61 -18.22
N ASP A 301 6.80 -12.95 -18.35
CA ASP A 301 6.11 -12.80 -19.64
C ASP A 301 7.03 -12.12 -20.69
N PRO A 302 7.10 -12.59 -21.95
CA PRO A 302 7.99 -12.02 -22.95
C PRO A 302 7.77 -10.53 -23.25
N GLY A 303 6.56 -10.01 -23.01
CA GLY A 303 6.21 -8.60 -23.18
C GLY A 303 6.44 -7.75 -21.91
N TYR A 304 6.84 -8.35 -20.79
CA TYR A 304 7.14 -7.60 -19.58
C TYR A 304 8.49 -6.88 -19.71
N ASP A 305 8.46 -5.61 -19.39
CA ASP A 305 9.64 -4.77 -19.37
C ASP A 305 10.20 -4.66 -17.95
N PRO A 306 11.37 -5.25 -17.66
CA PRO A 306 11.86 -5.37 -16.29
C PRO A 306 12.61 -4.12 -15.79
N TYR A 307 12.81 -3.10 -16.63
CA TYR A 307 13.61 -1.94 -16.28
C TYR A 307 12.75 -0.68 -16.09
N PRO A 308 13.03 0.15 -15.08
CA PRO A 308 12.44 1.47 -15.00
C PRO A 308 13.04 2.39 -16.07
N ARG A 309 12.19 3.24 -16.65
CA ARG A 309 12.59 4.18 -17.71
C ARG A 309 11.90 5.52 -17.55
N ALA A 310 12.53 6.57 -18.05
CA ALA A 310 11.96 7.92 -18.08
C ALA A 310 11.50 8.36 -16.67
N ILE A 311 12.40 8.22 -15.69
CA ILE A 311 12.13 8.61 -14.31
C ILE A 311 12.64 10.03 -14.12
N PHE A 312 11.77 10.95 -13.70
CA PHE A 312 12.13 12.35 -13.51
C PHE A 312 11.89 12.81 -12.08
N VAL A 313 12.95 13.22 -11.40
CA VAL A 313 12.91 13.66 -10.00
C VAL A 313 13.34 15.12 -9.90
N TYR A 314 12.49 15.99 -9.38
CA TYR A 314 12.77 17.43 -9.29
C TYR A 314 12.01 18.13 -8.17
N ASP A 315 12.54 19.23 -7.63
CA ASP A 315 11.88 20.10 -6.64
C ASP A 315 11.36 19.44 -5.34
N ASN A 316 11.77 18.21 -5.02
CA ASN A 316 11.46 17.55 -3.75
C ASN A 316 12.36 18.08 -2.62
N ARG A 317 11.86 18.04 -1.38
CA ARG A 317 12.65 18.33 -0.18
C ARG A 317 12.90 17.04 0.56
N PHE A 318 14.16 16.61 0.54
CA PHE A 318 14.63 15.43 1.25
C PHE A 318 15.30 15.82 2.56
N SER A 319 15.08 15.05 3.62
CA SER A 319 15.79 15.25 4.89
C SER A 319 15.86 13.98 5.73
N GLY A 320 17.03 13.67 6.28
CA GLY A 320 17.23 12.47 7.11
C GLY A 320 17.05 11.16 6.33
N GLY A 321 17.15 10.03 7.04
CA GLY A 321 17.05 8.69 6.45
C GLY A 321 18.37 8.14 5.90
N GLY A 322 18.33 6.91 5.37
CA GLY A 322 19.48 6.20 4.79
C GLY A 322 20.53 5.70 5.78
N ASP A 323 20.32 5.88 7.09
CA ASP A 323 21.27 5.58 8.15
C ASP A 323 21.17 4.13 8.68
N SER A 324 20.01 3.49 8.51
CA SER A 324 19.75 2.13 9.00
C SER A 324 18.99 1.28 7.97
N PRO A 325 19.60 0.97 6.81
CA PRO A 325 18.92 0.22 5.77
C PRO A 325 18.59 -1.20 6.19
N ASP A 326 17.47 -1.70 5.67
CA ASP A 326 17.02 -3.07 5.86
C ASP A 326 17.77 -4.05 4.94
N GLY A 327 17.97 -5.28 5.40
CA GLY A 327 18.76 -6.30 4.70
C GLY A 327 20.27 -6.18 4.90
N MET A 328 20.96 -7.33 4.87
CA MET A 328 22.41 -7.39 5.12
C MET A 328 23.23 -6.74 4.00
N ASP A 329 22.82 -6.90 2.75
CA ASP A 329 23.55 -6.40 1.59
C ASP A 329 23.58 -4.87 1.58
N LEU A 330 22.43 -4.21 1.82
CA LEU A 330 22.38 -2.75 1.91
C LEU A 330 23.15 -2.22 3.14
N LYS A 331 23.10 -2.92 4.28
CA LYS A 331 23.94 -2.56 5.45
C LYS A 331 25.42 -2.63 5.11
N ALA A 332 25.86 -3.71 4.46
CA ALA A 332 27.26 -3.88 4.06
C ALA A 332 27.68 -2.80 3.04
N LEU A 333 26.83 -2.52 2.05
CA LEU A 333 27.06 -1.47 1.06
C LEU A 333 27.19 -0.09 1.71
N LYS A 334 26.29 0.25 2.64
CA LYS A 334 26.34 1.52 3.40
C LYS A 334 27.67 1.65 4.12
N VAL A 335 28.07 0.62 4.85
CA VAL A 335 29.33 0.63 5.62
C VAL A 335 30.54 0.74 4.69
N ALA A 336 30.54 0.03 3.57
CA ALA A 336 31.65 0.05 2.61
C ALA A 336 31.87 1.42 1.98
N MET A 337 30.79 2.15 1.66
CA MET A 337 30.88 3.43 0.95
C MET A 337 30.89 4.66 1.86
N PHE A 338 30.13 4.61 2.97
CA PHE A 338 29.85 5.78 3.81
C PHE A 338 30.31 5.58 5.26
N GLY A 339 30.81 4.40 5.61
CA GLY A 339 31.26 4.07 6.95
C GLY A 339 30.13 3.74 7.93
N LEU A 340 30.50 3.35 9.15
CA LEU A 340 29.55 2.88 10.18
C LEU A 340 28.48 3.94 10.52
N ASN A 341 28.91 5.20 10.65
CA ASN A 341 28.06 6.34 11.00
C ASN A 341 27.54 7.12 9.77
N GLY A 342 27.84 6.64 8.56
CA GLY A 342 27.34 7.24 7.33
C GLY A 342 25.88 6.91 7.08
N HIS A 343 25.33 7.58 6.08
CA HIS A 343 24.00 7.36 5.54
C HIS A 343 24.09 7.23 4.02
N PHE A 344 23.14 6.52 3.43
CA PHE A 344 22.94 6.56 1.99
C PHE A 344 22.51 7.96 1.52
N PRO A 345 22.85 8.34 0.28
CA PRO A 345 22.23 9.47 -0.40
C PRO A 345 20.69 9.37 -0.44
N GLU A 346 20.03 10.46 -0.84
CA GLU A 346 18.57 10.55 -0.83
C GLU A 346 17.91 9.50 -1.75
N ILE A 347 18.59 9.17 -2.86
CA ILE A 347 18.10 8.27 -3.90
C ILE A 347 19.04 7.07 -4.02
N ILE A 348 18.47 5.87 -4.01
CA ILE A 348 19.17 4.63 -4.39
C ILE A 348 18.61 4.13 -5.72
N TRP A 349 19.50 3.88 -6.67
CA TRP A 349 19.23 3.24 -7.94
C TRP A 349 19.95 1.89 -7.98
N ASP A 350 19.26 0.81 -8.33
CA ASP A 350 19.86 -0.51 -8.31
C ASP A 350 20.89 -0.79 -9.44
N GLY A 351 20.91 0.04 -10.49
CA GLY A 351 21.88 -0.04 -11.57
C GLY A 351 21.46 -0.89 -12.77
N TYR A 352 20.32 -1.57 -12.74
CA TYR A 352 19.89 -2.45 -13.85
C TYR A 352 19.32 -1.67 -15.02
N ARG A 353 19.89 -1.85 -16.22
CA ARG A 353 19.44 -1.19 -17.45
C ARG A 353 19.45 -2.16 -18.62
N ASP A 354 18.70 -1.84 -19.67
CA ASP A 354 18.70 -2.63 -20.89
C ASP A 354 19.97 -2.36 -21.71
N GLU A 355 20.96 -3.24 -21.57
CA GLU A 355 22.23 -3.18 -22.29
C GLU A 355 22.07 -3.27 -23.82
N LYS A 356 20.94 -3.79 -24.32
CA LYS A 356 20.68 -3.89 -25.77
C LYS A 356 20.20 -2.57 -26.38
N ASN A 357 19.68 -1.65 -25.57
CA ASN A 357 19.08 -0.40 -26.02
C ASN A 357 20.01 0.82 -25.82
N LEU A 358 21.28 0.61 -25.48
CA LEU A 358 22.19 1.73 -25.18
C LEU A 358 22.64 2.48 -26.43
N VAL A 359 22.60 3.80 -26.35
CA VAL A 359 23.16 4.74 -27.33
C VAL A 359 24.39 5.39 -26.71
N LYS A 360 25.58 5.09 -27.25
CA LYS A 360 26.88 5.56 -26.72
C LYS A 360 27.06 5.23 -25.22
N GLY A 361 26.63 4.04 -24.79
CA GLY A 361 26.82 3.55 -23.42
C GLY A 361 25.81 4.09 -22.37
N MET A 362 24.81 4.86 -22.80
CA MET A 362 23.72 5.36 -21.96
C MET A 362 22.36 4.96 -22.55
N PRO A 363 21.30 4.87 -21.74
CA PRO A 363 19.95 4.76 -22.26
C PRO A 363 19.61 5.91 -23.23
N PRO A 364 18.68 5.71 -24.18
CA PRO A 364 18.13 6.79 -25.01
C PRO A 364 17.67 7.94 -24.13
N ALA A 365 17.77 9.19 -24.62
CA ALA A 365 17.58 10.38 -23.78
C ALA A 365 16.23 10.39 -23.07
N GLU A 366 15.19 9.93 -23.78
CA GLU A 366 13.81 9.81 -23.34
C GLU A 366 13.56 8.67 -22.33
N GLU A 367 14.49 7.72 -22.18
CA GLU A 367 14.37 6.57 -21.27
C GLU A 367 15.21 6.73 -19.99
N ARG A 368 15.99 7.81 -19.86
CA ARG A 368 16.91 8.00 -18.74
C ARG A 368 16.22 8.19 -17.39
N ILE A 369 17.00 8.03 -16.33
CA ILE A 369 16.69 8.55 -15.00
C ILE A 369 17.32 9.94 -14.93
N CYS A 370 16.51 10.97 -14.75
CA CYS A 370 16.95 12.36 -14.71
C CYS A 370 16.64 12.98 -13.35
N ILE A 371 17.64 13.64 -12.76
CA ILE A 371 17.56 14.26 -11.44
C ILE A 371 17.86 15.75 -11.57
N LYS A 372 16.83 16.59 -11.39
CA LYS A 372 16.90 18.05 -11.39
C LYS A 372 16.44 18.58 -10.04
N ASN A 373 17.10 18.13 -8.98
CA ASN A 373 16.66 18.33 -7.60
C ASN A 373 17.74 18.97 -6.71
N GLY A 374 18.43 19.99 -7.23
CA GLY A 374 19.45 20.73 -6.48
C GLY A 374 20.66 19.85 -6.13
N SER A 375 21.01 19.78 -4.84
CA SER A 375 22.17 19.03 -4.33
C SER A 375 21.90 17.54 -4.06
N VAL A 376 20.72 17.05 -4.39
CA VAL A 376 20.35 15.64 -4.22
C VAL A 376 21.31 14.73 -4.98
N THR A 377 21.72 13.65 -4.34
CA THR A 377 22.65 12.67 -4.90
C THR A 377 21.97 11.30 -5.07
N VAL A 378 22.40 10.57 -6.11
CA VAL A 378 22.00 9.19 -6.37
C VAL A 378 23.15 8.26 -6.02
N LEU A 379 22.86 7.21 -5.27
CA LEU A 379 23.70 6.02 -5.20
C LEU A 379 23.27 5.03 -6.29
N ASN A 380 24.12 4.80 -7.29
CA ASN A 380 24.03 3.59 -8.10
C ASN A 380 24.65 2.44 -7.31
N ALA A 381 23.82 1.47 -6.94
CA ALA A 381 24.24 0.34 -6.14
C ALA A 381 25.08 -0.66 -6.95
N ASP A 382 25.06 -0.64 -8.29
CA ASP A 382 25.76 -1.62 -9.13
C ASP A 382 25.27 -3.06 -8.91
N GLY A 383 23.94 -3.22 -8.77
CA GLY A 383 23.24 -4.49 -8.61
C GLY A 383 23.62 -5.56 -9.66
N PRO A 384 23.68 -5.26 -10.97
CA PRO A 384 24.06 -6.22 -12.00
C PRO A 384 25.43 -6.90 -11.75
N HIS A 385 26.36 -6.20 -11.10
CA HIS A 385 27.69 -6.72 -10.78
C HIS A 385 27.86 -7.08 -9.30
N LYS A 386 26.75 -7.21 -8.55
CA LYS A 386 26.72 -7.55 -7.12
C LYS A 386 27.42 -6.52 -6.24
N TYR A 387 27.13 -5.24 -6.47
CA TYR A 387 27.61 -4.13 -5.64
C TYR A 387 29.14 -3.97 -5.64
N LYS A 388 29.82 -4.37 -6.72
CA LYS A 388 31.29 -4.35 -6.79
C LYS A 388 31.87 -2.97 -7.05
N ASN A 389 31.17 -2.16 -7.87
CA ASN A 389 31.60 -0.82 -8.25
C ASN A 389 30.45 0.18 -8.06
N PRO A 390 29.89 0.29 -6.84
CA PRO A 390 28.84 1.25 -6.58
C PRO A 390 29.39 2.68 -6.73
N SER A 391 28.54 3.62 -7.14
CA SER A 391 28.98 4.96 -7.52
C SER A 391 27.95 6.02 -7.16
N THR A 392 28.45 7.19 -6.77
CA THR A 392 27.65 8.42 -6.59
C THR A 392 27.92 9.44 -7.70
N ASP A 393 28.50 9.01 -8.81
CA ASP A 393 28.71 9.88 -9.98
C ASP A 393 27.37 10.31 -10.56
N MET A 394 27.15 11.63 -10.59
CA MET A 394 25.91 12.25 -11.03
C MET A 394 25.84 12.50 -12.53
N ALA A 395 26.93 12.35 -13.29
CA ALA A 395 26.99 12.72 -14.70
C ALA A 395 25.90 12.05 -15.56
N ALA A 396 25.57 10.78 -15.25
CA ALA A 396 24.55 10.02 -15.97
C ALA A 396 23.10 10.49 -15.70
N TYR A 397 22.88 11.24 -14.62
CA TYR A 397 21.56 11.67 -14.16
C TYR A 397 21.28 13.16 -14.40
N GLN A 398 22.29 13.92 -14.84
CA GLN A 398 22.16 15.33 -15.20
C GLN A 398 21.49 15.48 -16.57
N CYS A 399 20.17 15.32 -16.58
CA CYS A 399 19.33 15.45 -17.77
C CYS A 399 17.95 15.99 -17.41
N GLU A 400 17.11 16.19 -18.42
CA GLU A 400 15.75 16.66 -18.28
C GLU A 400 14.84 15.82 -19.19
N LEU A 401 13.63 15.53 -18.70
CA LEU A 401 12.61 14.79 -19.42
C LEU A 401 11.38 15.69 -19.62
N PRO A 402 10.57 15.44 -20.67
CA PRO A 402 9.27 16.07 -20.80
C PRO A 402 8.38 15.78 -19.58
N LYS A 403 7.72 16.82 -19.07
CA LYS A 403 6.72 16.68 -18.02
C LYS A 403 5.47 16.00 -18.55
N LEU A 404 4.87 15.14 -17.75
CA LEU A 404 3.64 14.42 -18.04
C LEU A 404 2.43 15.35 -17.84
N PRO A 405 1.39 15.18 -18.67
CA PRO A 405 0.15 15.93 -18.51
C PRO A 405 -0.56 15.55 -17.20
N ALA A 406 -1.44 16.44 -16.74
CA ALA A 406 -2.31 16.11 -15.61
C ALA A 406 -3.35 15.07 -15.97
N VAL A 407 -3.71 14.24 -14.97
CA VAL A 407 -4.82 13.33 -15.11
C VAL A 407 -6.11 14.14 -15.03
N GLU A 408 -6.93 14.03 -16.08
CA GLU A 408 -8.27 14.59 -16.11
C GLU A 408 -9.27 13.44 -16.03
N LEU A 409 -10.02 13.39 -14.92
CA LEU A 409 -11.15 12.49 -14.80
C LEU A 409 -12.30 13.04 -15.64
N ARG A 410 -12.87 12.21 -16.52
CA ARG A 410 -14.05 12.64 -17.29
C ARG A 410 -15.22 12.74 -16.32
N SER A 411 -15.83 13.92 -16.22
CA SER A 411 -17.16 14.07 -15.61
C SER A 411 -18.13 13.25 -16.46
N GLY A 412 -18.86 12.31 -15.84
CA GLY A 412 -19.93 11.59 -16.52
C GLY A 412 -20.93 12.59 -17.11
N THR A 413 -21.25 12.43 -18.39
CA THR A 413 -22.34 13.14 -19.08
C THR A 413 -23.69 12.58 -18.69
#